data_AF-A0A8E1WGI8-F1
#
_entry.id   AF-A0A8E1WGI8-F1
#
_cell.length_a   1.000
_cell.length_b   1.000
_cell.length_c   1.000
_cell.angle_alpha   90.00
_cell.angle_beta   90.00
_cell.angle_gamma   90.00
#
_symmetry.space_group_name_H-M   'P 1'
#
loop_
_entity.id
_entity.type
_entity.pdbx_description
1 polymer ?
#
loop_
_entity_poly.entity_id
_entity_poly.type
_entity_poly.pdbx_seq_one_letter_code
_entity_poly.pdbx_strand_id
1 'polypeptide(L)'
;MTTSEHGAGFSAAAASIAAAADEALASGTLEKISEADIAVALAALGKLYAAKVEKSDKIFPPVNQDALTATETAVLVSELLRAADLNVFDLAMWFRRAS
;
A
#
# COMPACT_ATOMS: atom_id res chain seq x y z
N MET A 1 15.49 -23.60 3.61
CA MET A 1 15.54 -23.31 2.16
C MET A 1 14.32 -22.52 1.66
N THR A 2 13.30 -22.25 2.49
CA THR A 2 12.02 -21.66 2.04
C THR A 2 11.97 -20.12 2.06
N THR A 3 12.67 -19.43 2.97
CA THR A 3 12.58 -17.97 3.10
C THR A 3 13.08 -17.20 1.87
N SER A 4 14.07 -17.74 1.14
CA SER A 4 14.63 -17.10 -0.07
C SER A 4 13.70 -17.22 -1.28
N GLU A 5 12.98 -18.33 -1.43
CA GLU A 5 12.05 -18.55 -2.54
C GLU A 5 10.80 -17.67 -2.42
N HIS A 6 10.25 -17.53 -1.21
CA HIS A 6 9.13 -16.61 -0.95
C HIS A 6 9.53 -15.16 -1.18
N GLY A 7 10.76 -14.78 -0.82
CA GLY A 7 11.30 -13.44 -1.08
C GLY A 7 11.47 -13.16 -2.58
N ALA A 8 12.01 -14.13 -3.33
CA ALA A 8 12.17 -14.00 -4.78
C ALA A 8 10.81 -13.93 -5.50
N GLY A 9 9.85 -14.78 -5.11
CA GLY A 9 8.49 -14.76 -5.65
C GLY A 9 7.76 -13.45 -5.36
N PHE A 10 7.88 -12.92 -4.13
CA PHE A 10 7.31 -11.62 -3.77
C PHE A 10 7.94 -10.48 -4.59
N SER A 11 9.26 -10.49 -4.79
CA SER A 11 9.96 -9.48 -5.60
C SER A 11 9.47 -9.49 -7.05
N ALA A 12 9.32 -10.67 -7.66
CA ALA A 12 8.79 -10.81 -9.01
C ALA A 12 7.32 -10.35 -9.12
N ALA A 13 6.50 -10.69 -8.13
CA ALA A 13 5.11 -10.23 -8.08
C ALA A 13 5.00 -8.71 -7.94
N ALA A 14 5.81 -8.09 -7.06
CA ALA A 14 5.86 -6.65 -6.90
C ALA A 14 6.28 -5.93 -8.20
N ALA A 15 7.30 -6.45 -8.89
CA ALA A 15 7.72 -5.93 -10.18
C ALA A 15 6.62 -6.05 -11.26
N SER A 16 5.88 -7.16 -11.25
CA SER A 16 4.78 -7.38 -12.21
C SER A 16 3.60 -6.43 -11.95
N ILE A 17 3.24 -6.20 -10.69
CA ILE A 17 2.20 -5.23 -10.31
C ILE A 17 2.61 -3.82 -10.74
N ALA A 18 3.85 -3.41 -10.46
CA ALA A 18 4.36 -2.10 -10.85
C ALA A 18 4.32 -1.90 -12.37
N ALA A 19 4.83 -2.87 -13.14
CA ALA A 19 4.83 -2.80 -14.59
C ALA A 19 3.42 -2.70 -15.18
N ALA A 20 2.46 -3.48 -14.66
CA ALA A 20 1.07 -3.42 -15.10
C ALA A 20 0.40 -2.08 -14.77
N ALA A 21 0.68 -1.52 -13.59
CA ALA A 21 0.16 -0.21 -13.19
C ALA A 21 0.74 0.92 -14.07
N ASP A 22 2.06 0.92 -14.31
CA ASP A 22 2.75 1.91 -15.15
C ASP A 22 2.22 1.86 -16.59
N GLU A 23 2.04 0.66 -17.15
CA GLU A 23 1.47 0.48 -18.49
C GLU A 23 0.03 1.01 -18.57
N ALA A 24 -0.83 0.67 -17.61
CA ALA A 24 -2.21 1.13 -17.58
C ALA A 24 -2.31 2.65 -17.45
N LEU A 25 -1.46 3.26 -16.62
CA LEU A 25 -1.37 4.72 -16.45
C LEU A 25 -0.87 5.41 -17.73
N ALA A 26 0.20 4.89 -18.33
CA ALA A 26 0.82 5.50 -19.51
C ALA A 26 -0.06 5.36 -20.78
N SER A 27 -0.78 4.25 -20.91
CA SER A 27 -1.65 3.98 -22.07
C SER A 27 -3.10 4.46 -21.87
N GLY A 28 -3.45 4.92 -20.66
CA GLY A 28 -4.80 5.35 -20.32
C GLY A 28 -5.83 4.22 -20.29
N THR A 29 -5.39 2.96 -20.10
CA THR A 29 -6.26 1.78 -20.11
C THR A 29 -6.54 1.27 -18.70
N LEU A 30 -6.95 2.17 -17.80
CA LEU A 30 -7.21 1.86 -16.39
C LEU A 30 -8.33 0.82 -16.24
N GLU A 31 -9.30 0.81 -17.15
CA GLU A 31 -10.43 -0.11 -17.20
C GLU A 31 -10.03 -1.59 -17.39
N LYS A 32 -8.77 -1.84 -17.81
CA LYS A 32 -8.23 -3.20 -17.91
C LYS A 32 -7.75 -3.77 -16.58
N ILE A 33 -7.58 -2.92 -15.57
CA ILE A 33 -7.20 -3.32 -14.22
C ILE A 33 -8.46 -3.40 -13.37
N SER A 34 -8.80 -4.60 -12.92
CA SER A 34 -9.96 -4.84 -12.06
C SER A 34 -9.80 -4.14 -10.70
N GLU A 35 -10.83 -3.43 -10.25
CA GLU A 35 -10.84 -2.81 -8.92
C GLU A 35 -10.74 -3.86 -7.81
N ALA A 36 -11.27 -5.07 -8.03
CA ALA A 36 -11.15 -6.17 -7.09
C ALA A 36 -9.69 -6.63 -6.94
N ASP A 37 -8.91 -6.66 -8.03
CA ASP A 37 -7.50 -7.04 -7.98
C ASP A 37 -6.67 -5.97 -7.27
N ILE A 38 -6.97 -4.69 -7.49
CA ILE A 38 -6.37 -3.57 -6.75
C ILE A 38 -6.66 -3.72 -5.25
N ALA A 39 -7.91 -3.99 -4.87
CA ALA A 39 -8.31 -4.17 -3.48
C ALA A 39 -7.58 -5.35 -2.81
N VAL A 40 -7.43 -6.47 -3.52
CA VAL A 40 -6.67 -7.64 -3.03
C VAL A 40 -5.19 -7.29 -2.82
N ALA A 41 -4.56 -6.63 -3.79
CA ALA A 41 -3.16 -6.23 -3.70
C ALA A 41 -2.92 -5.25 -2.54
N LEU A 42 -3.74 -4.19 -2.43
CA LEU A 42 -3.64 -3.20 -1.35
C LEU A 42 -3.83 -3.85 0.03
N ALA A 43 -4.83 -4.74 0.18
CA ALA A 43 -5.06 -5.42 1.44
C ALA A 43 -3.89 -6.32 1.86
N ALA A 44 -3.30 -7.06 0.91
CA ALA A 44 -2.16 -7.93 1.17
C ALA A 44 -0.91 -7.12 1.56
N LEU A 45 -0.59 -6.07 0.79
CA LEU A 45 0.56 -5.21 1.04
C LEU A 45 0.40 -4.41 2.34
N GLY A 46 -0.79 -3.86 2.61
CA GLY A 46 -1.10 -3.13 3.83
C GLY A 46 -0.92 -3.99 5.09
N LYS A 47 -1.45 -5.21 5.10
CA LYS A 47 -1.26 -6.16 6.22
C LYS A 47 0.21 -6.51 6.45
N LEU A 48 0.94 -6.79 5.36
CA LEU A 48 2.37 -7.11 5.43
C LEU A 48 3.18 -5.93 5.96
N TYR A 49 2.89 -4.72 5.48
CA TYR A 49 3.55 -3.50 5.89
C TYR A 49 3.29 -3.19 7.38
N ALA A 50 2.02 -3.21 7.82
CA ALA A 50 1.66 -3.00 9.22
C ALA A 50 2.39 -3.99 10.15
N ALA A 51 2.37 -5.28 9.81
CA ALA A 51 3.05 -6.32 10.58
C ALA A 51 4.58 -6.15 10.64
N LYS A 52 5.19 -5.50 9.64
CA LYS A 52 6.63 -5.17 9.65
C LYS A 52 6.94 -3.93 10.48
N VAL A 53 6.10 -2.90 10.39
CA VAL A 53 6.25 -1.67 11.18
C VAL A 53 6.10 -1.97 12.67
N GLU A 54 5.08 -2.74 13.07
CA GLU A 54 4.87 -3.12 14.48
C GLU A 54 6.05 -3.90 15.09
N LYS A 55 6.84 -4.58 14.25
CA LYS A 55 8.01 -5.37 14.67
C LYS A 55 9.33 -4.62 14.58
N SER A 56 9.34 -3.41 14.03
CA SER A 56 10.57 -2.69 13.72
C SER A 56 10.67 -1.40 14.53
N ASP A 57 11.78 -1.25 15.26
CA ASP A 57 12.12 0.03 15.91
C ASP A 57 12.67 1.07 14.90
N LYS A 58 12.64 0.78 13.61
CA LYS A 58 13.16 1.65 12.54
C LYS A 58 12.02 2.34 11.82
N ILE A 59 12.28 3.58 11.40
CA ILE A 59 11.42 4.27 10.44
C ILE A 59 11.47 3.49 9.13
N PHE A 60 10.37 2.83 8.81
CA PHE A 60 10.18 2.12 7.54
C PHE A 60 9.07 2.83 6.76
N PRO A 61 9.41 3.79 5.88
CA PRO A 61 8.39 4.53 5.13
C PRO A 61 7.63 3.57 4.19
N PRO A 62 6.31 3.79 3.98
CA PRO A 62 5.47 2.89 3.17
C PRO A 62 5.82 2.93 1.68
N VAL A 63 6.36 4.07 1.21
CA VAL A 63 6.81 4.30 -0.16
C VAL A 63 8.07 5.18 -0.16
N ASN A 64 8.79 5.21 -1.28
CA ASN A 64 9.93 6.12 -1.46
C ASN A 64 9.47 7.59 -1.47
N GLN A 65 10.40 8.51 -1.20
CA GLN A 65 10.16 9.94 -1.44
C GLN A 65 9.76 10.15 -2.90
N ASP A 66 8.74 10.97 -3.12
CA ASP A 66 8.18 11.32 -4.43
C ASP A 66 7.50 10.19 -5.23
N ALA A 67 7.29 9.01 -4.61
CA ALA A 67 6.58 7.91 -5.26
C ALA A 67 5.08 8.18 -5.48
N LEU A 68 4.49 9.11 -4.73
CA LEU A 68 3.10 9.56 -4.87
C LEU A 68 3.06 11.08 -4.80
N THR A 69 2.24 11.69 -5.64
CA THR A 69 1.88 13.10 -5.51
C THR A 69 1.04 13.35 -4.26
N ALA A 70 0.91 14.62 -3.86
CA ALA A 70 0.06 15.02 -2.75
C ALA A 70 -1.40 14.59 -2.96
N THR A 71 -1.90 14.68 -4.19
CA THR A 71 -3.27 14.31 -4.54
C THR A 71 -3.49 12.80 -4.44
N GLU A 72 -2.59 11.99 -5.02
CA GLU A 72 -2.69 10.53 -4.95
C GLU A 72 -2.62 10.03 -3.50
N THR A 73 -1.73 10.63 -2.70
CA THR A 73 -1.63 10.34 -1.27
C THR A 73 -2.93 10.66 -0.54
N ALA A 74 -3.52 11.84 -0.79
CA ALA A 74 -4.75 12.26 -0.13
C ALA A 74 -5.93 11.36 -0.49
N VAL A 75 -6.06 10.97 -1.77
CA VAL A 75 -7.11 10.04 -2.23
C VAL A 75 -6.94 8.68 -1.58
N LEU A 76 -5.74 8.10 -1.65
CA LEU A 76 -5.49 6.76 -1.09
C LEU A 76 -5.77 6.71 0.42
N VAL A 77 -5.29 7.69 1.19
CA VAL A 77 -5.52 7.73 2.64
C VAL A 77 -7.00 7.91 2.96
N SER A 78 -7.69 8.80 2.25
CA SER A 78 -9.12 9.05 2.48
C SER A 78 -9.97 7.80 2.20
N GLU A 79 -9.64 7.07 1.13
CA GLU A 79 -10.33 5.85 0.76
C GLU A 79 -10.04 4.69 1.71
N LEU A 80 -8.80 4.56 2.21
CA LEU A 80 -8.46 3.58 3.24
C LEU A 80 -9.20 3.85 4.55
N LEU A 81 -9.30 5.12 4.97
CA LEU A 81 -10.07 5.51 6.15
C LEU A 81 -11.55 5.18 5.98
N ARG A 82 -12.12 5.51 4.82
CA ARG A 82 -13.51 5.18 4.49
C ARG A 82 -13.77 3.67 4.49
N ALA A 83 -12.86 2.89 3.92
CA ALA A 83 -12.97 1.42 3.89
C ALA A 83 -12.85 0.77 5.27
N ALA A 84 -12.12 1.40 6.20
CA ALA A 84 -11.97 0.95 7.58
C ALA A 84 -13.06 1.49 8.53
N ASP A 85 -14.01 2.29 8.01
CA ASP A 85 -14.99 3.03 8.82
C ASP A 85 -14.32 3.90 9.92
N LEU A 86 -13.18 4.51 9.59
CA LEU A 86 -12.40 5.35 10.49
C LEU A 86 -12.56 6.82 10.14
N ASN A 87 -12.83 7.64 11.16
CA ASN A 87 -12.75 9.10 11.03
C ASN A 87 -11.30 9.58 11.27
N VAL A 88 -10.89 10.67 10.59
CA VAL A 88 -9.59 11.32 10.82
C VAL A 88 -9.37 11.73 12.28
N PHE A 89 -10.46 12.05 13.00
CA PHE A 89 -10.40 12.34 14.44
C PHE A 89 -10.08 11.10 15.28
N ASP A 90 -10.60 9.92 14.93
CA ASP A 90 -10.27 8.67 15.61
C ASP A 90 -8.80 8.32 15.43
N LEU A 91 -8.29 8.54 14.21
CA LEU A 91 -6.88 8.38 13.90
C LEU A 91 -6.00 9.34 14.72
N ALA A 92 -6.40 10.62 14.82
CA ALA A 92 -5.68 11.60 15.64
C ALA A 92 -5.66 11.21 17.13
N MET A 93 -6.75 10.61 17.65
CA MET A 93 -6.78 10.06 19.00
C MET A 93 -5.86 8.84 19.16
N TRP A 94 -5.75 7.98 18.15
CA TRP A 94 -4.84 6.84 18.15
C TRP A 94 -3.38 7.27 18.28
N PHE A 95 -2.94 8.24 17.48
CA PHE A 95 -1.57 8.75 17.55
C PHE A 95 -1.25 9.47 18.86
N ARG A 96 -2.26 10.09 19.51
CA ARG A 96 -2.12 10.65 20.87
C ARG A 96 -2.00 9.59 21.97
N ARG A 97 -2.44 8.34 21.75
CA ARG A 97 -2.26 7.25 22.73
C ARG A 97 -0.90 6.58 22.63
N ALA A 98 -0.28 6.62 21.44
CA ALA A 98 1.02 6.02 21.18
C ALA A 98 2.20 6.95 21.54
N SER A 99 1.91 8.10 22.18
CA SER A 99 2.90 9.05 22.71
C SER A 99 3.06 8.92 24.22
#